data_AF-A0A1H7LIH6-F1
#
_entry.id   AF-A0A1H7LIH6-F1
#
_cell.length_a   1.000
_cell.length_b   1.000
_cell.length_c   1.000
_cell.angle_alpha   90.00
_cell.angle_beta   90.00
_cell.angle_gamma   90.00
#
_symmetry.space_group_name_H-M   'P 1'
#
loop_
_entity.id
_entity.type
_entity.pdbx_description
1 polymer ?
#
loop_
_entity_poly.entity_id
_entity_poly.type
_entity_poly.pdbx_seq_one_letter_code
_entity_poly.pdbx_strand_id
1 'polypeptide(L)'
;METMHAAGRRNLPPVPRTSAETIPPAPQAAPAPVAAPAVPDATARLDAGQAFVTRLRAAAAAFADAAGAESAVVREVVPPARHRRARCRVVFRSPDGAESDLTFVGERRRAGAPAIEELDGGIIRWLADGQQRDPAWLMADEESTDGLAIDLTAWLAAG
;
A
#
# COMPACT_ATOMS: atom_id res chain seq x y z
N MET A 1 10.82 -23.90 -55.59
CA MET A 1 10.77 -23.23 -54.27
C MET A 1 9.34 -23.31 -53.77
N GLU A 2 9.20 -23.46 -52.45
CA GLU A 2 7.97 -23.40 -51.64
C GLU A 2 7.17 -24.70 -51.41
N THR A 3 6.64 -24.75 -50.20
CA THR A 3 6.61 -25.88 -49.28
C THR A 3 5.21 -26.10 -48.68
N MET A 4 4.84 -27.39 -48.57
CA MET A 4 4.23 -28.07 -47.41
C MET A 4 3.00 -27.54 -46.65
N HIS A 5 1.99 -28.42 -46.66
CA HIS A 5 1.23 -29.02 -45.53
C HIS A 5 0.19 -28.22 -44.71
N ALA A 6 -1.06 -28.74 -44.74
CA ALA A 6 -1.95 -28.77 -43.58
C ALA A 6 -2.87 -30.02 -43.63
N ALA A 7 -2.61 -31.00 -42.75
CA ALA A 7 -3.52 -32.09 -42.39
C ALA A 7 -4.63 -31.55 -41.47
N GLY A 8 -5.86 -32.05 -41.36
CA GLY A 8 -6.47 -33.32 -41.73
C GLY A 8 -7.51 -33.61 -40.64
N ARG A 9 -8.77 -33.22 -40.86
CA ARG A 9 -9.89 -33.41 -39.91
C ARG A 9 -10.22 -34.91 -39.82
N ARG A 10 -10.26 -35.49 -38.62
CA ARG A 10 -10.85 -36.83 -38.40
C ARG A 10 -11.82 -36.81 -37.23
N ASN A 11 -13.06 -37.17 -37.59
CA ASN A 11 -14.23 -37.35 -36.74
C ASN A 11 -14.16 -38.75 -36.10
N LEU A 12 -14.42 -38.88 -34.80
CA LEU A 12 -14.42 -40.17 -34.08
C LEU A 12 -15.85 -40.59 -33.69
N PRO A 13 -16.19 -41.90 -33.75
CA PRO A 13 -17.53 -42.43 -33.46
C PRO A 13 -17.82 -42.58 -31.95
N PRO A 14 -19.08 -42.76 -31.52
CA PRO A 14 -19.44 -42.87 -30.12
C PRO A 14 -19.13 -44.27 -29.54
N VAL A 15 -18.63 -44.30 -28.30
CA VAL A 15 -18.36 -45.55 -27.55
C VAL A 15 -19.50 -45.90 -26.58
N PRO A 16 -19.81 -47.20 -26.37
CA PRO A 16 -20.93 -47.67 -25.55
C PRO A 16 -20.65 -47.60 -24.03
N ARG A 17 -21.72 -47.47 -23.22
CA ARG A 17 -21.67 -47.51 -21.73
C ARG A 17 -21.66 -48.96 -21.22
N THR A 18 -20.76 -49.27 -20.31
CA THR A 18 -20.81 -50.46 -19.45
C THR A 18 -21.02 -50.02 -17.99
N SER A 19 -22.08 -50.55 -17.37
CA SER A 19 -22.37 -50.43 -15.95
C SER A 19 -21.34 -51.19 -15.12
N ALA A 20 -20.73 -50.51 -14.15
CA ALA A 20 -20.03 -51.11 -13.01
C ALA A 20 -20.46 -50.28 -11.79
N GLU A 21 -21.39 -50.83 -11.01
CA GLU A 21 -21.09 -51.56 -9.77
C GLU A 21 -20.81 -50.59 -8.60
N THR A 22 -21.82 -50.50 -7.73
CA THR A 22 -21.84 -49.70 -6.52
C THR A 22 -20.85 -50.24 -5.50
N ILE A 23 -19.83 -49.43 -5.17
CA ILE A 23 -19.05 -49.55 -3.94
C ILE A 23 -19.04 -48.15 -3.30
N PRO A 24 -19.51 -47.97 -2.05
CA PRO A 24 -19.43 -46.66 -1.39
C PRO A 24 -18.05 -46.46 -0.73
N PRO A 25 -17.27 -45.43 -1.10
CA PRO A 25 -16.20 -44.93 -0.25
C PRO A 25 -16.72 -43.87 0.73
N ALA A 26 -16.19 -43.94 1.94
CA ALA A 26 -16.38 -43.00 3.06
C ALA A 26 -15.92 -41.55 2.70
N PRO A 27 -16.22 -40.54 3.54
CA PRO A 27 -16.35 -39.14 3.12
C PRO A 27 -15.00 -38.53 2.76
N GLN A 28 -14.79 -38.22 1.49
CA GLN A 28 -13.73 -37.31 1.09
C GLN A 28 -14.20 -35.90 1.42
N ALA A 29 -13.72 -35.37 2.54
CA ALA A 29 -13.76 -33.95 2.82
C ALA A 29 -13.15 -33.22 1.61
N ALA A 30 -13.98 -32.48 0.89
CA ALA A 30 -13.55 -31.61 -0.18
C ALA A 30 -12.41 -30.73 0.34
N PRO A 31 -11.30 -30.54 -0.40
CA PRO A 31 -10.37 -29.50 -0.05
C PRO A 31 -11.15 -28.19 -0.04
N ALA A 32 -11.25 -27.57 1.14
CA ALA A 32 -11.79 -26.22 1.26
C ALA A 32 -11.09 -25.34 0.21
N PRO A 33 -11.82 -24.48 -0.52
CA PRO A 33 -11.18 -23.57 -1.45
C PRO A 33 -10.18 -22.75 -0.64
N VAL A 34 -8.89 -22.97 -0.88
CA VAL A 34 -7.84 -22.05 -0.45
C VAL A 34 -8.22 -20.71 -1.04
N ALA A 35 -8.70 -19.81 -0.19
CA ALA A 35 -9.10 -18.48 -0.60
C ALA A 35 -7.89 -17.85 -1.29
N ALA A 36 -7.98 -17.68 -2.61
CA ALA A 36 -7.03 -16.87 -3.36
C ALA A 36 -6.94 -15.52 -2.63
N PRO A 37 -5.74 -14.95 -2.44
CA PRO A 37 -5.62 -13.66 -1.78
C PRO A 37 -6.46 -12.65 -2.57
N ALA A 38 -7.58 -12.22 -1.98
CA ALA A 38 -8.48 -11.26 -2.58
C ALA A 38 -7.65 -10.01 -2.87
N VAL A 39 -7.45 -9.71 -4.15
CA VAL A 39 -6.81 -8.47 -4.56
C VAL A 39 -7.69 -7.35 -4.01
N PRO A 40 -7.19 -6.47 -3.13
CA PRO A 40 -8.02 -5.42 -2.56
C PRO A 40 -8.60 -4.56 -3.68
N ASP A 41 -9.90 -4.29 -3.59
CA ASP A 41 -10.63 -3.45 -4.54
C ASP A 41 -9.99 -2.07 -4.66
N ALA A 42 -9.95 -1.52 -5.87
CA ALA A 42 -9.31 -0.23 -6.15
C ALA A 42 -9.99 0.92 -5.40
N THR A 43 -11.31 0.85 -5.21
CA THR A 43 -12.09 1.84 -4.45
C THR A 43 -11.68 1.81 -2.99
N ALA A 44 -11.64 0.62 -2.39
CA ALA A 44 -11.17 0.46 -1.03
C ALA A 44 -9.75 1.02 -0.88
N ARG A 45 -8.87 0.87 -1.87
CA ARG A 45 -7.53 1.47 -1.82
C ARG A 45 -7.57 3.01 -1.77
N LEU A 46 -8.40 3.64 -2.60
CA LEU A 46 -8.56 5.09 -2.62
C LEU A 46 -9.10 5.60 -1.29
N ASP A 47 -10.08 4.92 -0.71
CA ASP A 47 -10.65 5.27 0.60
C ASP A 47 -9.61 5.19 1.72
N ALA A 48 -8.71 4.21 1.67
CA ALA A 48 -7.58 4.10 2.61
C ALA A 48 -6.65 5.30 2.53
N GLY A 49 -6.33 5.72 1.30
CA GLY A 49 -5.45 6.85 1.07
C GLY A 49 -6.07 8.15 1.56
N GLN A 50 -7.36 8.35 1.30
CA GLN A 50 -8.09 9.50 1.82
C GLN A 50 -8.18 9.51 3.34
N ALA A 51 -8.43 8.35 3.98
CA ALA A 51 -8.42 8.24 5.44
C ALA A 51 -7.05 8.59 6.03
N PHE A 52 -5.98 8.10 5.41
CA PHE A 52 -4.59 8.42 5.78
C PHE A 52 -4.30 9.92 5.69
N VAL A 53 -4.64 10.56 4.57
CA VAL A 53 -4.44 11.99 4.36
C VAL A 53 -5.29 12.80 5.34
N THR A 54 -6.54 12.42 5.56
CA THR A 54 -7.45 13.09 6.47
C THR A 54 -6.92 13.08 7.90
N ARG A 55 -6.35 11.95 8.35
CA ARG A 55 -5.70 11.84 9.66
C ARG A 55 -4.52 12.81 9.78
N LEU A 56 -3.59 12.78 8.83
CA LEU A 56 -2.42 13.66 8.90
C LEU A 56 -2.81 15.14 8.80
N ARG A 57 -3.85 15.49 8.04
CA ARG A 57 -4.42 16.85 8.03
C ARG A 57 -4.96 17.26 9.40
N ALA A 58 -5.64 16.35 10.11
CA ALA A 58 -6.14 16.62 11.46
C ALA A 58 -5.00 16.87 12.47
N ALA A 59 -3.87 16.18 12.32
CA ALA A 59 -2.68 16.33 13.17
C ALA A 59 -1.75 17.51 12.79
N ALA A 60 -2.04 18.23 11.70
CA ALA A 60 -1.11 19.21 11.11
C ALA A 60 -0.67 20.31 12.10
N ALA A 61 -1.59 20.83 12.92
CA ALA A 61 -1.24 21.85 13.91
C ALA A 61 -0.24 21.33 14.96
N ALA A 62 -0.40 20.08 15.40
CA ALA A 62 0.53 19.45 16.34
C ALA A 62 1.89 19.16 15.69
N PHE A 63 1.93 18.82 14.40
CA PHE A 63 3.19 18.69 13.67
C PHE A 63 3.91 20.03 13.55
N ALA A 64 3.18 21.12 13.30
CA ALA A 64 3.77 22.46 13.23
C ALA A 64 4.44 22.83 14.56
N ASP A 65 3.72 22.68 15.66
CA ASP A 65 4.24 22.92 17.01
C ASP A 65 5.49 22.08 17.30
N ALA A 66 5.42 20.76 17.06
CA ALA A 66 6.54 19.84 17.28
C ALA A 66 7.77 20.16 16.41
N ALA A 67 7.57 20.66 15.19
CA ALA A 67 8.64 21.04 14.28
C ALA A 67 9.18 22.47 14.54
N GLY A 68 8.61 23.22 15.49
CA GLY A 68 8.94 24.63 15.68
C GLY A 68 8.52 25.52 14.51
N ALA A 69 7.54 25.09 13.73
CA ALA A 69 7.01 25.80 12.57
C ALA A 69 5.79 26.65 12.96
N GLU A 70 5.59 27.75 12.24
CA GLU A 70 4.40 28.60 12.37
C GLU A 70 3.13 27.86 11.89
N SER A 71 3.26 27.05 10.84
CA SER A 71 2.16 26.25 10.32
C SER A 71 2.66 25.00 9.59
N ALA A 72 1.78 23.99 9.48
CA ALA A 72 2.00 22.83 8.65
C ALA A 72 0.76 22.56 7.78
N VAL A 73 0.99 22.19 6.52
CA VAL A 73 -0.07 21.87 5.56
C VAL A 73 0.18 20.50 4.96
N VAL A 74 -0.80 19.60 5.10
CA VAL A 74 -0.73 18.26 4.52
C VAL A 74 -1.44 18.22 3.17
N ARG A 75 -0.65 17.96 2.13
CA ARG A 75 -1.10 17.78 0.75
C ARG A 75 -1.02 16.32 0.38
N GLU A 76 -2.11 15.78 -0.15
CA GLU A 76 -2.04 14.48 -0.79
C GLU A 76 -1.23 14.63 -2.07
N VAL A 77 -0.24 13.77 -2.23
CA VAL A 77 0.46 13.64 -3.50
C VAL A 77 -0.23 12.50 -4.21
N VAL A 78 -1.09 12.86 -5.18
CA VAL A 78 -1.82 11.89 -6.00
C VAL A 78 -0.78 10.99 -6.68
N PRO A 79 -0.88 9.66 -6.54
CA PRO A 79 0.03 8.77 -7.22
C PRO A 79 -0.04 9.00 -8.74
N PRO A 80 1.08 9.13 -9.48
CA PRO A 80 1.08 8.58 -10.82
C PRO A 80 0.67 7.11 -10.66
N ALA A 81 -0.23 6.63 -11.52
CA ALA A 81 -1.07 5.42 -11.37
C ALA A 81 -0.36 4.08 -11.02
N ARG A 82 0.94 4.09 -10.76
CA ARG A 82 1.81 2.96 -10.46
C ARG A 82 2.02 2.71 -8.95
N HIS A 83 1.84 3.70 -8.07
CA HIS A 83 2.12 3.50 -6.64
C HIS A 83 0.93 2.95 -5.86
N ARG A 84 0.95 1.64 -5.64
CA ARG A 84 1.00 1.00 -4.31
C ARG A 84 0.21 1.61 -3.11
N ARG A 85 0.57 2.82 -2.73
CA ARG A 85 0.45 3.36 -1.37
C ARG A 85 0.05 4.83 -1.45
N ALA A 86 -0.66 5.30 -0.44
CA ALA A 86 -0.95 6.72 -0.31
C ALA A 86 0.35 7.48 -0.06
N ARG A 87 0.54 8.61 -0.74
CA ARG A 87 1.67 9.52 -0.52
C ARG A 87 1.11 10.85 -0.08
N CYS A 88 1.73 11.45 0.92
CA CYS A 88 1.39 12.81 1.33
C CYS A 88 2.67 13.61 1.58
N ARG A 89 2.58 14.89 1.28
CA ARG A 89 3.62 15.87 1.55
C ARG A 89 3.14 16.80 2.65
N VAL A 90 3.93 16.95 3.68
CA VAL A 90 3.68 17.92 4.76
C VAL A 90 4.63 19.08 4.55
N VAL A 91 4.09 20.27 4.34
CA VAL A 91 4.87 21.49 4.17
C VAL A 91 4.81 22.29 5.45
N PHE A 92 5.96 22.55 6.05
CA PHE A 92 6.14 23.37 7.25
C PHE A 92 6.58 24.77 6.85
N ARG A 93 5.89 25.79 7.33
CA ARG A 93 6.32 27.19 7.20
C ARG A 93 6.87 27.66 8.53
N SER A 94 8.14 28.07 8.53
CA SER A 94 8.80 28.68 9.68
C SER A 94 8.34 30.13 9.91
N PRO A 95 8.56 30.69 11.12
CA PRO A 95 8.22 32.10 11.41
C PRO A 95 8.94 33.10 10.50
N ASP A 96 10.12 32.76 9.99
CA ASP A 96 10.89 33.57 9.05
C ASP A 96 10.36 33.49 7.59
N GLY A 97 9.29 32.73 7.37
CA GLY A 97 8.67 32.51 6.06
C GLY A 97 9.35 31.44 5.21
N ALA A 98 10.42 30.80 5.68
CA ALA A 98 11.05 29.69 4.97
C ALA A 98 10.15 28.44 5.04
N GLU A 99 10.02 27.75 3.90
CA GLU A 99 9.28 26.49 3.80
C GLU A 99 10.25 25.30 3.78
N SER A 100 9.88 24.24 4.48
CA SER A 100 10.50 22.92 4.37
C SER A 100 9.40 21.88 4.21
N ASP A 101 9.72 20.71 3.68
CA ASP A 101 8.70 19.70 3.46
C ASP A 101 9.19 18.28 3.70
N LEU A 102 8.24 17.41 4.03
CA LEU A 102 8.47 15.99 4.25
C LEU A 102 7.47 15.18 3.43
N THR A 103 7.97 14.18 2.72
CA THR A 103 7.13 13.20 2.03
C THR A 103 7.00 11.93 2.87
N PHE A 104 5.76 11.58 3.22
CA PHE A 104 5.42 10.30 3.85
C PHE A 104 4.73 9.39 2.86
N VAL A 105 5.14 8.13 2.88
CA VAL A 105 4.49 7.05 2.14
C VAL A 105 3.77 6.17 3.16
N GLY A 106 2.44 6.17 3.05
CA GLY A 106 1.54 5.43 3.92
C GLY A 106 1.63 3.93 3.74
N GLU A 107 0.87 3.22 4.56
CA GLU A 107 1.02 1.78 4.69
C GLU A 107 0.57 1.01 3.44
N ARG A 108 1.34 -0.01 3.06
CA ARG A 108 0.80 -1.10 2.21
C ARG A 108 -0.18 -1.87 3.10
N ARG A 109 -1.48 -1.56 2.99
CA ARG A 109 -2.56 -2.13 3.81
C ARG A 109 -2.21 -3.48 4.45
N ARG A 110 -2.28 -3.54 5.78
CA ARG A 110 -2.80 -4.72 6.48
C ARG A 110 -3.97 -4.25 7.35
N ALA A 111 -5.08 -4.99 7.34
CA ALA A 111 -6.11 -4.81 8.34
C ALA A 111 -5.50 -5.13 9.72
N GLY A 112 -5.64 -4.23 10.70
CA GLY A 112 -4.95 -4.32 12.00
C GLY A 112 -3.66 -3.50 12.11
N ALA A 113 -3.57 -2.37 11.41
CA ALA A 113 -2.53 -1.36 11.62
C ALA A 113 -2.50 -0.90 13.09
N PRO A 114 -1.34 -0.46 13.62
CA PRO A 114 -1.21 0.07 14.98
C PRO A 114 -2.27 1.15 15.28
N ALA A 115 -2.60 1.31 16.55
CA ALA A 115 -3.63 2.25 16.97
C ALA A 115 -3.30 3.65 16.45
N ILE A 116 -4.33 4.35 15.97
CA ILE A 116 -4.24 5.65 15.28
C ILE A 116 -3.35 6.65 16.05
N GLU A 117 -3.34 6.58 17.38
CA GLU A 117 -2.59 7.45 18.28
C GLU A 117 -1.07 7.18 18.29
N GLU A 118 -0.63 5.94 18.04
CA GLU A 118 0.79 5.56 18.10
C GLU A 118 1.61 6.22 16.97
N LEU A 119 1.02 6.32 15.78
CA LEU A 119 1.69 6.91 14.63
C LEU A 119 1.79 8.43 14.75
N ASP A 120 0.70 9.13 15.10
CA ASP A 120 0.70 10.58 15.21
C ASP A 120 1.65 11.04 16.34
N GLY A 121 1.61 10.36 17.50
CA GLY A 121 2.54 10.59 18.60
C GLY A 121 3.99 10.28 18.23
N GLY A 122 4.23 9.22 17.44
CA GLY A 122 5.55 8.89 16.91
C GLY A 122 6.10 9.98 15.99
N ILE A 123 5.28 10.49 15.08
CA ILE A 123 5.64 11.61 14.19
C ILE A 123 5.95 12.87 14.99
N ILE A 124 5.09 13.24 15.94
CA ILE A 124 5.29 14.41 16.81
C ILE A 124 6.62 14.32 17.55
N ARG A 125 6.90 13.17 18.19
CA ARG A 125 8.15 12.98 18.93
C ARG A 125 9.36 13.08 18.02
N TRP A 126 9.31 12.47 16.84
CA TRP A 126 10.41 12.49 15.88
C TRP A 126 10.65 13.88 15.27
N LEU A 127 9.58 14.66 15.04
CA LEU A 127 9.70 16.07 14.63
C LEU A 127 10.40 16.90 15.71
N ALA A 128 10.01 16.71 16.98
CA ALA A 128 10.60 17.40 18.11
C ALA A 128 12.07 17.01 18.38
N ASP A 129 12.46 15.79 18.02
CA ASP A 129 13.84 15.27 18.16
C ASP A 129 14.76 15.70 17.00
N GLY A 130 14.30 16.57 16.11
CA GLY A 130 15.12 17.10 15.01
C GLY A 130 15.16 16.21 13.77
N GLN A 131 14.19 15.31 13.60
CA GLN A 131 13.93 14.60 12.35
C GLN A 131 15.08 13.70 11.88
N GLN A 132 15.79 13.05 12.81
CA GLN A 132 16.90 12.17 12.50
C GLN A 132 16.48 11.11 11.47
N ARG A 133 17.24 11.01 10.38
CA ARG A 133 16.95 10.14 9.24
C ARG A 133 17.69 8.81 9.36
N ASP A 134 17.02 7.70 9.15
CA ASP A 134 17.63 6.37 9.09
C ASP A 134 17.36 5.68 7.75
N PRO A 135 18.39 5.15 7.06
CA PRO A 135 18.22 4.47 5.78
C PRO A 135 17.29 3.25 5.85
N ALA A 136 17.04 2.66 7.03
CA ALA A 136 16.14 1.52 7.20
C ALA A 136 14.67 1.82 6.85
N TRP A 137 14.25 3.08 6.93
CA TRP A 137 12.88 3.50 6.64
C TRP A 137 12.78 4.68 5.67
N LEU A 138 13.89 5.04 5.02
CA LEU A 138 13.90 5.95 3.89
C LEU A 138 13.79 5.22 2.55
N MET A 139 13.04 5.81 1.63
CA MET A 139 12.83 5.33 0.27
C MET A 139 13.20 6.43 -0.72
N ALA A 140 13.84 6.07 -1.84
CA ALA A 140 14.04 6.98 -2.96
C ALA A 140 12.69 7.41 -3.55
N ASP A 141 12.49 8.71 -3.69
CA ASP A 141 11.26 9.33 -4.16
C ASP A 141 11.60 10.54 -5.03
N GLU A 142 11.68 10.33 -6.35
CA GLU A 142 12.05 11.37 -7.32
C GLU A 142 11.07 12.55 -7.37
N GLU A 143 9.86 12.37 -6.83
CA GLU A 143 8.81 13.39 -6.78
C GLU A 143 8.89 14.23 -5.50
N SER A 144 9.73 13.83 -4.54
CA SER A 144 10.00 14.55 -3.29
C SER A 144 11.11 15.58 -3.52
N THR A 145 11.05 16.73 -2.83
CA THR A 145 12.04 17.81 -2.98
C THR A 145 13.47 17.32 -2.72
N ASP A 146 13.65 16.50 -1.67
CA ASP A 146 14.95 15.95 -1.28
C ASP A 146 15.26 14.59 -1.93
N GLY A 147 14.43 14.13 -2.88
CA GLY A 147 14.57 12.82 -3.51
C GLY A 147 14.26 11.64 -2.57
N LEU A 148 13.74 11.90 -1.36
CA LEU A 148 13.50 10.90 -0.33
C LEU A 148 12.08 10.99 0.25
N ALA A 149 11.53 9.84 0.60
CA ALA A 149 10.29 9.70 1.34
C ALA A 149 10.48 8.76 2.55
N ILE A 150 9.65 8.97 3.57
CA ILE A 150 9.61 8.16 4.79
C ILE A 150 8.57 7.05 4.59
N ASP A 151 8.97 5.78 4.54
CA ASP A 151 8.05 4.65 4.53
C ASP A 151 7.58 4.38 5.96
N LEU A 152 6.36 4.82 6.28
CA LEU A 152 5.80 4.71 7.62
C LEU A 152 5.65 3.26 8.07
N THR A 153 5.47 2.30 7.15
CA THR A 153 5.43 0.88 7.50
C THR A 153 6.81 0.38 7.94
N ALA A 154 7.87 0.78 7.21
CA ALA A 154 9.22 0.40 7.58
C ALA A 154 9.65 1.05 8.90
N TRP A 155 9.27 2.32 9.11
CA TRP A 155 9.56 3.03 10.35
C TRP A 155 8.88 2.37 11.56
N LEU A 156 7.58 2.08 11.47
CA LEU A 156 6.84 1.40 12.54
C LEU A 156 7.35 -0.03 12.79
N ALA A 157 7.95 -0.69 11.81
CA ALA A 157 8.54 -2.02 11.98
C ALA A 157 9.95 -2.00 12.59
N ALA A 158 10.63 -0.84 12.55
CA ALA A 158 11.96 -0.65 13.12
C ALA A 158 11.91 -0.12 14.57
N GLY A 159 10.73 0.27 15.06
CA GLY A 159 10.48 0.86 16.38
C GLY A 159 9.91 -0.12 17.39
#